data_AF-A0A7X9E5B4-F1
#
_entry.id   AF-A0A7X9E5B4-F1
#
_cell.length_a   1.000
_cell.length_b   1.000
_cell.length_c   1.000
_cell.angle_alpha   90.00
_cell.angle_beta   90.00
_cell.angle_gamma   90.00
#
_symmetry.space_group_name_H-M   'P 1'
#
loop_
_entity.id
_entity.type
_entity.pdbx_description
1 polymer ?
#
loop_
_entity_poly.entity_id
_entity_poly.type
_entity_poly.pdbx_seq_one_letter_code
_entity_poly.pdbx_strand_id
1 'polypeptide(L)'
;MSNLTHEQIEEVRKRLIDFIDKNPGISNKIIGQNTGYSSTTINLFKNGKYPGSDKTLTDLAAKIENYLNNELTSSMEAVGKGSLKFAFTLAAQDIFRIANYSLTEGKIGVVTGSPGSGKTIALKEYKRRNPTTILIEVTPLVSPRILLEDLCHELNRPKSHVRNTMFQTIVNELRGTKRLLIIDEGENLNVSCLEILRRIQDFTDIGMLLAGTSRLLNRLRGERRELQQLFSRVGVQKAIKLLQLGDI
;
A
#
# COMPACT_ATOMS: atom_id res chain seq x y z
N MET A 1 -0.01 18.05 24.75
CA MET A 1 1.13 17.91 23.81
C MET A 1 2.36 18.41 24.54
N SER A 2 3.21 17.51 25.00
CA SER A 2 4.48 17.84 25.67
C SER A 2 5.45 18.39 24.63
N ASN A 3 6.00 19.58 24.87
CA ASN A 3 7.07 20.12 24.04
C ASN A 3 8.33 19.27 24.27
N LEU A 4 8.89 18.70 23.20
CA LEU A 4 10.18 18.02 23.22
C LEU A 4 11.26 18.99 23.70
N THR A 5 12.12 18.53 24.61
CA THR A 5 13.29 19.29 25.05
C THR A 5 14.33 19.37 23.94
N HIS A 6 15.28 20.32 24.06
CA HIS A 6 16.39 20.44 23.10
C HIS A 6 17.19 19.13 22.98
N GLU A 7 17.42 18.44 24.10
CA GLU A 7 18.09 17.13 24.15
C GLU A 7 17.33 16.05 23.39
N GLN A 8 16.00 16.00 23.52
CA GLN A 8 15.16 15.06 22.77
C GLN A 8 15.20 15.32 21.26
N ILE A 9 15.27 16.59 20.85
CA ILE A 9 15.36 16.97 19.43
C ILE A 9 16.71 16.52 18.83
N GLU A 10 17.80 16.64 19.58
CA GLU A 10 19.12 16.13 19.17
C GLU A 10 19.11 14.60 19.01
N GLU A 11 18.45 13.88 19.93
CA GLU A 11 18.32 12.43 19.84
C GLU A 11 17.53 12.01 18.59
N VAL A 12 16.42 12.69 18.28
CA VAL A 12 15.65 12.44 17.05
C VAL A 12 16.50 12.71 15.81
N ARG A 13 17.35 13.74 15.81
CA ARG A 13 18.26 14.03 14.70
C ARG A 13 19.28 12.91 14.49
N LYS A 14 19.90 12.44 15.57
CA LYS A 14 20.86 11.33 15.51
C LYS A 14 20.21 10.07 14.97
N ARG A 15 19.03 9.71 15.47
CA ARG A 15 18.23 8.58 14.98
C ARG A 15 17.89 8.69 13.50
N LEU A 16 17.58 9.90 13.02
CA LEU A 16 17.30 10.16 11.61
C LEU A 16 18.54 9.91 10.72
N ILE A 17 19.71 10.37 11.15
CA ILE A 17 20.97 10.18 10.43
C ILE A 17 21.28 8.67 10.34
N ASP A 18 21.26 7.98 11.47
CA ASP A 18 21.51 6.54 11.55
C ASP A 18 20.53 5.73 10.68
N PHE A 19 19.26 6.15 10.62
CA PHE A 19 18.24 5.51 9.81
C PHE A 19 18.51 5.65 8.31
N ILE A 20 18.90 6.84 7.84
CA ILE A 20 19.22 7.09 6.43
C ILE A 20 20.47 6.30 6.04
N ASP A 21 21.51 6.30 6.88
CA ASP A 21 22.77 5.61 6.59
C ASP A 21 22.58 4.08 6.49
N LYS A 22 21.68 3.51 7.30
CA LYS A 22 21.31 2.08 7.25
C LYS A 22 20.37 1.74 6.09
N ASN A 23 19.74 2.73 5.45
CA ASN A 23 18.76 2.52 4.39
C ASN A 23 19.06 3.38 3.14
N PRO A 24 20.03 2.99 2.30
CA PRO A 24 20.49 3.80 1.15
C PRO A 24 19.40 4.13 0.11
N GLY A 25 18.29 3.40 0.11
CA GLY A 25 17.12 3.65 -0.75
C GLY A 25 16.16 4.73 -0.22
N ILE A 26 16.31 5.16 1.03
CA ILE A 26 15.47 6.17 1.66
C ILE A 26 16.16 7.54 1.55
N SER A 27 15.62 8.38 0.67
CA SER A 27 16.12 9.75 0.48
C SER A 27 15.38 10.76 1.36
N ASN A 28 16.00 11.92 1.60
CA ASN A 28 15.35 13.09 2.23
C ASN A 28 14.02 13.46 1.56
N LYS A 29 13.86 13.16 0.26
CA LYS A 29 12.61 13.37 -0.49
C LYS A 29 11.49 12.45 -0.01
N ILE A 30 11.79 11.17 0.21
CA ILE A 30 10.83 10.18 0.71
C ILE A 30 10.43 10.53 2.14
N ILE A 31 11.39 10.89 2.99
CA ILE A 31 11.12 11.28 4.38
C ILE A 31 10.26 12.54 4.43
N GLY A 32 10.57 13.53 3.58
CA GLY A 32 9.76 14.74 3.46
C GLY A 32 8.31 14.46 3.08
N GLN A 33 8.08 13.58 2.10
CA GLN A 33 6.74 13.18 1.68
C GLN A 33 5.92 12.55 2.81
N ASN A 34 6.55 11.70 3.64
CA ASN A 34 5.88 11.00 4.74
C ASN A 34 5.68 11.87 6.00
N THR A 35 6.49 12.93 6.17
CA THR A 35 6.41 13.83 7.33
C THR A 35 5.67 15.13 7.03
N GLY A 36 5.30 15.38 5.77
CA GLY A 36 4.65 16.60 5.32
C GLY A 36 5.58 17.81 5.17
N TYR A 37 6.90 17.58 5.07
CA TYR A 37 7.92 18.62 4.92
C TYR A 37 8.71 18.52 3.61
N SER A 38 9.35 19.61 3.20
CA SER A 38 10.20 19.59 2.02
C SER A 38 11.49 18.79 2.26
N SER A 39 12.07 18.23 1.20
CA SER A 39 13.39 17.57 1.28
C SER A 39 14.49 18.50 1.82
N THR A 40 14.40 19.79 1.50
CA THR A 40 15.26 20.85 2.03
C THR A 40 15.10 21.01 3.54
N THR A 41 13.87 20.99 4.04
CA THR A 41 13.56 21.06 5.48
C THR A 41 14.16 19.88 6.24
N ILE A 42 14.03 18.65 5.71
CA ILE A 42 14.64 17.46 6.30
C ILE A 42 16.16 17.56 6.32
N ASN A 43 16.76 18.08 5.24
CA ASN A 43 18.21 18.28 5.18
C ASN A 43 18.71 19.35 6.17
N LEU A 44 17.96 20.43 6.36
CA LEU A 44 18.28 21.48 7.34
C LEU A 44 18.17 20.95 8.77
N PHE A 45 17.14 20.15 9.07
CA PHE A 45 17.00 19.47 10.37
C PHE A 45 18.16 18.50 10.62
N LYS A 46 18.51 17.68 9.62
CA LYS A 46 19.63 16.72 9.69
C LYS A 46 20.96 17.40 10.02
N ASN A 47 21.20 18.59 9.45
CA ASN A 47 22.43 19.34 9.65
C ASN A 47 22.40 20.28 10.88
N GLY A 48 21.32 20.28 11.67
CA GLY A 48 21.17 21.17 12.83
C GLY A 48 21.04 22.66 12.45
N LYS A 49 20.65 22.97 11.21
CA LYS A 49 20.60 24.33 10.64
C LYS A 49 19.18 24.83 10.38
N TYR A 50 18.17 24.23 11.02
CA TYR A 50 16.78 24.62 10.79
C TYR A 50 16.45 25.95 11.49
N PRO A 51 16.10 27.04 10.75
CA PRO A 51 15.99 28.39 11.31
C PRO A 51 14.61 28.70 11.93
N GLY A 52 13.76 27.69 12.12
CA GLY A 52 12.41 27.87 12.65
C GLY A 52 12.37 28.16 14.14
N SER A 53 11.24 28.68 14.64
CA SER A 53 11.01 28.84 16.08
C SER A 53 11.02 27.50 16.81
N ASP A 54 11.31 27.50 18.12
CA ASP A 54 11.35 26.30 18.97
C ASP A 54 10.11 25.42 18.78
N LYS A 55 8.93 26.04 18.67
CA LYS A 55 7.66 25.34 18.40
C LYS A 55 7.67 24.59 17.06
N THR A 56 8.17 25.21 16.00
CA THR A 56 8.24 24.58 14.67
C THR A 56 9.31 23.51 14.59
N LEU A 57 10.42 23.67 15.30
CA LEU A 57 11.46 22.65 15.41
C LEU A 57 10.96 21.43 16.20
N THR A 58 10.19 21.67 17.26
CA THR A 58 9.55 20.62 18.06
C THR A 58 8.51 19.84 17.25
N ASP A 59 7.65 20.51 16.48
CA ASP A 59 6.65 19.83 15.62
C ASP A 59 7.32 19.00 14.51
N LEU A 60 8.39 19.54 13.91
CA LEU A 60 9.20 18.83 12.93
C LEU A 60 9.86 17.58 13.54
N ALA A 61 10.48 17.72 14.72
CA ALA A 61 11.09 16.61 15.44
C ALA A 61 10.05 15.54 15.80
N ALA A 62 8.87 15.92 16.30
CA ALA A 62 7.80 14.98 16.64
C ALA A 62 7.30 14.21 15.41
N LYS A 63 7.16 14.87 14.25
CA LYS A 63 6.74 14.21 13.00
C LYS A 63 7.82 13.28 12.46
N ILE A 64 9.10 13.66 12.54
CA ILE A 64 10.22 12.80 12.17
C ILE A 64 10.29 11.61 13.11
N GLU A 65 10.13 11.82 14.41
CA GLU A 65 10.13 10.76 15.41
C GLU A 65 8.96 9.79 15.19
N ASN A 66 7.76 10.28 14.90
CA ASN A 66 6.63 9.43 14.53
C ASN A 66 6.90 8.63 13.24
N TYR A 67 7.51 9.25 12.22
CA TYR A 67 7.92 8.54 11.01
C TYR A 67 8.95 7.43 11.32
N LEU A 68 10.01 7.75 12.07
CA LEU A 68 11.03 6.79 12.49
C LEU A 68 10.42 5.67 13.34
N ASN A 69 9.55 6.00 14.28
CA ASN A 69 8.84 5.03 15.11
C ASN A 69 7.90 4.18 14.27
N ASN A 70 7.24 4.69 13.24
CA ASN A 70 6.38 3.89 12.35
C ASN A 70 7.19 2.96 11.44
N GLU A 71 8.37 3.37 10.97
CA GLU A 71 9.29 2.51 10.19
C GLU A 71 9.98 1.46 11.10
N LEU A 72 10.35 1.85 12.32
CA LEU A 72 10.85 0.96 13.37
C LEU A 72 9.75 0.02 13.88
N THR A 73 8.51 0.47 14.00
CA THR A 73 7.35 -0.36 14.37
C THR A 73 6.93 -1.24 13.21
N SER A 74 7.07 -0.82 11.95
CA SER A 74 6.89 -1.71 10.79
C SER A 74 7.97 -2.80 10.72
N SER A 75 9.15 -2.56 11.30
CA SER A 75 10.20 -3.57 11.48
C SER A 75 10.14 -4.33 12.82
N MET A 76 9.49 -3.79 13.86
CA MET A 76 9.32 -4.38 15.20
C MET A 76 7.97 -5.08 15.39
N GLU A 77 6.91 -4.76 14.66
CA GLU A 77 5.68 -5.56 14.55
C GLU A 77 5.95 -6.88 13.84
N ALA A 78 7.02 -6.94 13.03
CA ALA A 78 7.62 -8.18 12.56
C ALA A 78 8.39 -8.97 13.65
N VAL A 79 8.66 -8.35 14.81
CA VAL A 79 9.42 -8.95 15.94
C VAL A 79 8.52 -9.24 17.16
N GLY A 80 7.48 -8.44 17.41
CA GLY A 80 6.60 -8.53 18.58
C GLY A 80 5.60 -9.69 18.56
N LYS A 81 5.37 -10.28 17.37
CA LYS A 81 4.76 -11.62 17.23
C LYS A 81 5.86 -12.57 16.75
N GLY A 82 6.76 -12.97 17.65
CA GLY A 82 7.81 -13.98 17.44
C GLY A 82 8.29 -14.10 16.00
N SER A 83 9.34 -13.37 15.64
CA SER A 83 9.91 -13.26 14.29
C SER A 83 10.19 -14.59 13.59
N LEU A 84 9.13 -15.20 13.05
CA LEU A 84 9.24 -16.02 11.87
C LEU A 84 9.61 -15.05 10.76
N LYS A 85 10.89 -15.07 10.34
CA LYS A 85 11.31 -14.51 9.05
C LYS A 85 10.24 -14.89 8.03
N PHE A 86 9.75 -13.93 7.24
CA PHE A 86 8.76 -14.23 6.20
C PHE A 86 9.24 -15.44 5.40
N ALA A 87 8.50 -16.54 5.49
CA ALA A 87 8.79 -17.75 4.75
C ALA A 87 8.18 -17.64 3.35
N PHE A 88 9.00 -17.84 2.32
CA PHE A 88 8.53 -17.92 0.95
C PHE A 88 7.86 -19.26 0.68
N THR A 89 6.67 -19.42 1.24
CA THR A 89 5.81 -20.57 0.99
C THR A 89 5.42 -20.64 -0.49
N LEU A 90 4.99 -21.81 -0.96
CA LEU A 90 4.47 -21.96 -2.32
C LEU A 90 3.32 -20.97 -2.62
N ALA A 91 2.45 -20.74 -1.63
CA ALA A 91 1.39 -19.75 -1.71
C ALA A 91 1.92 -18.32 -1.90
N ALA A 92 2.93 -17.92 -1.13
CA ALA A 92 3.58 -16.62 -1.28
C ALA A 92 4.26 -16.47 -2.65
N GLN A 93 4.95 -17.51 -3.12
CA GLN A 93 5.58 -17.50 -4.44
C GLN A 93 4.55 -17.33 -5.56
N ASP A 94 3.43 -18.05 -5.50
CA ASP A 94 2.35 -17.92 -6.49
C ASP A 94 1.72 -16.52 -6.48
N ILE A 95 1.50 -15.94 -5.29
CA ILE A 95 1.02 -14.55 -5.16
C ILE A 95 1.99 -13.57 -5.81
N PHE A 96 3.28 -13.70 -5.53
CA PHE A 96 4.32 -12.84 -6.11
C PHE A 96 4.40 -12.98 -7.63
N ARG A 97 4.33 -14.21 -8.17
CA ARG A 97 4.32 -14.45 -9.61
C ARG A 97 3.15 -13.75 -10.29
N ILE A 98 1.95 -13.84 -9.69
CA ILE A 98 0.74 -13.23 -10.24
C ILE A 98 0.77 -11.71 -10.11
N ALA A 99 1.27 -11.19 -8.98
CA ALA A 99 1.46 -9.76 -8.78
C ALA A 99 2.42 -9.17 -9.84
N ASN A 100 3.56 -9.84 -10.06
CA ASN A 100 4.53 -9.47 -11.09
C ASN A 100 3.94 -9.55 -12.50
N TYR A 101 3.23 -10.64 -12.83
CA TYR A 101 2.53 -10.77 -14.11
C TYR A 101 1.55 -9.61 -14.34
N SER A 102 0.73 -9.31 -13.33
CA SER A 102 -0.28 -8.23 -13.40
C SER A 102 0.38 -6.88 -13.61
N LEU A 103 1.48 -6.61 -12.88
CA LEU A 103 2.29 -5.41 -12.99
C LEU A 103 2.90 -5.25 -14.40
N THR A 104 3.52 -6.31 -14.93
CA THR A 104 4.21 -6.27 -16.23
C THR A 104 3.24 -6.13 -17.40
N GLU A 105 2.13 -6.88 -17.36
CA GLU A 105 1.16 -6.94 -18.46
C GLU A 105 0.08 -5.86 -18.39
N GLY A 106 -0.02 -5.12 -17.27
CA GLY A 106 -1.10 -4.16 -17.05
C GLY A 106 -2.48 -4.81 -16.98
N LYS A 107 -2.55 -6.10 -16.60
CA LYS A 107 -3.79 -6.90 -16.56
C LYS A 107 -4.28 -7.10 -15.13
N ILE A 108 -5.53 -7.56 -15.02
CA ILE A 108 -6.11 -7.98 -13.75
C ILE A 108 -5.67 -9.43 -13.46
N GLY A 109 -5.01 -9.63 -12.32
CA GLY A 109 -4.77 -10.92 -11.71
C GLY A 109 -5.78 -11.20 -10.59
N VAL A 110 -6.17 -12.46 -10.41
CA VAL A 110 -7.05 -12.88 -9.32
C VAL A 110 -6.41 -13.98 -8.50
N VAL A 111 -6.28 -13.77 -7.19
CA VAL A 111 -5.85 -14.79 -6.23
C VAL A 111 -6.98 -15.10 -5.27
N THR A 112 -7.32 -16.38 -5.14
CA THR A 112 -8.28 -16.84 -4.13
C THR A 112 -7.69 -17.87 -3.20
N GLY A 113 -8.11 -17.87 -1.94
CA GLY A 113 -7.71 -18.89 -0.98
C GLY A 113 -8.54 -18.80 0.30
N SER A 114 -8.60 -19.89 1.08
CA SER A 114 -9.29 -19.89 2.37
C SER A 114 -8.69 -18.88 3.35
N PRO A 115 -9.44 -18.42 4.37
CA PRO A 115 -8.85 -17.69 5.49
C PRO A 115 -7.68 -18.47 6.09
N GLY A 116 -6.61 -17.78 6.49
CA GLY A 116 -5.39 -18.43 7.01
C GLY A 116 -4.43 -18.99 5.95
N SER A 117 -4.71 -18.85 4.65
CA SER A 117 -3.79 -19.24 3.56
C SER A 117 -2.55 -18.33 3.39
N GLY A 118 -2.40 -17.30 4.23
CA GLY A 118 -1.24 -16.40 4.18
C GLY A 118 -1.31 -15.29 3.11
N LYS A 119 -2.46 -15.11 2.42
CA LYS A 119 -2.64 -14.05 1.39
C LYS A 119 -2.21 -12.68 1.89
N THR A 120 -2.88 -12.17 2.93
CA THR A 120 -2.66 -10.83 3.46
C THR A 120 -1.20 -10.60 3.86
N ILE A 121 -0.57 -11.60 4.48
CA ILE A 121 0.85 -11.52 4.86
C ILE A 121 1.74 -11.47 3.61
N ALA A 122 1.49 -12.29 2.59
CA ALA A 122 2.24 -12.27 1.34
C ALA A 122 2.05 -10.96 0.56
N LEU A 123 0.84 -10.39 0.53
CA LEU A 123 0.56 -9.12 -0.15
C LEU A 123 1.23 -7.93 0.57
N LYS A 124 1.18 -7.92 1.90
CA LYS A 124 1.89 -6.91 2.73
C LYS A 124 3.40 -7.01 2.52
N GLU A 125 3.96 -8.23 2.49
CA GLU A 125 5.38 -8.44 2.18
C GLU A 125 5.73 -8.02 0.74
N TYR A 126 4.86 -8.27 -0.24
CA TYR A 126 5.05 -7.80 -1.61
C TYR A 126 5.12 -6.27 -1.68
N LYS A 127 4.18 -5.57 -1.04
CA LYS A 127 4.17 -4.09 -0.93
C LYS A 127 5.43 -3.58 -0.25
N ARG A 128 5.89 -4.23 0.82
CA ARG A 128 7.14 -3.88 1.51
C ARG A 128 8.35 -3.94 0.58
N ARG A 129 8.41 -4.95 -0.30
CA ARG A 129 9.49 -5.12 -1.29
C ARG A 129 9.32 -4.22 -2.52
N ASN A 130 8.10 -3.80 -2.83
CA ASN A 130 7.75 -3.00 -4.00
C ASN A 130 6.96 -1.75 -3.55
N PRO A 131 7.63 -0.70 -3.02
CA PRO A 131 6.96 0.43 -2.37
C PRO A 131 6.02 1.23 -3.28
N THR A 132 6.18 1.15 -4.60
CA THR A 132 5.31 1.79 -5.60
C THR A 132 3.95 1.11 -5.78
N THR A 133 3.77 -0.09 -5.21
CA THR A 133 2.51 -0.82 -5.18
C THR A 133 1.49 -0.08 -4.31
N ILE A 134 0.22 -0.08 -4.66
CA ILE A 134 -0.86 0.43 -3.81
C ILE A 134 -1.60 -0.78 -3.25
N LEU A 135 -1.85 -0.82 -1.94
CA LEU A 135 -2.55 -1.92 -1.30
C LEU A 135 -3.74 -1.38 -0.52
N ILE A 136 -4.94 -1.84 -0.89
CA ILE A 136 -6.19 -1.52 -0.19
C ILE A 136 -6.75 -2.80 0.40
N GLU A 137 -6.95 -2.83 1.72
CA GLU A 137 -7.67 -3.90 2.41
C GLU A 137 -9.15 -3.51 2.54
N VAL A 138 -10.04 -4.25 1.88
CA VAL A 138 -11.44 -3.86 1.74
C VAL A 138 -12.29 -4.42 2.88
N THR A 139 -13.04 -3.56 3.55
CA THR A 139 -13.97 -3.98 4.61
C THR A 139 -15.39 -4.22 4.08
N PRO A 140 -16.25 -4.95 4.82
CA PRO A 140 -17.66 -5.14 4.44
C PRO A 140 -18.47 -3.85 4.29
N LEU A 141 -18.00 -2.73 4.83
CA LEU A 141 -18.65 -1.42 4.75
C LEU A 141 -18.35 -0.68 3.43
N VAL A 142 -17.56 -1.28 2.54
CA VAL A 142 -17.11 -0.62 1.32
C VAL A 142 -18.27 -0.12 0.47
N SER A 143 -18.17 1.15 0.09
CA SER A 143 -19.00 1.77 -0.93
C SER A 143 -18.11 2.32 -2.03
N PRO A 144 -18.65 2.60 -3.23
CA PRO A 144 -17.93 3.30 -4.28
C PRO A 144 -17.27 4.60 -3.83
N ARG A 145 -17.84 5.29 -2.84
CA ARG A 145 -17.24 6.50 -2.27
C ARG A 145 -16.04 6.16 -1.39
N ILE A 146 -16.21 5.23 -0.46
CA ILE A 146 -15.14 4.79 0.47
C ILE A 146 -13.93 4.30 -0.33
N LEU A 147 -14.15 3.43 -1.33
CA LEU A 147 -13.07 2.94 -2.20
C LEU A 147 -12.28 4.07 -2.88
N LEU A 148 -12.97 5.09 -3.40
CA LEU A 148 -12.30 6.24 -4.03
C LEU A 148 -11.55 7.09 -3.00
N GLU A 149 -12.10 7.28 -1.81
CA GLU A 149 -11.45 8.00 -0.74
C GLU A 149 -10.19 7.28 -0.23
N ASP A 150 -10.23 5.95 -0.12
CA ASP A 150 -9.09 5.12 0.28
C ASP A 150 -7.99 5.16 -0.78
N LEU A 151 -8.35 5.09 -2.06
CA LEU A 151 -7.39 5.26 -3.16
C LEU A 151 -6.78 6.65 -3.20
N CYS A 152 -7.57 7.71 -2.97
CA CYS A 152 -7.04 9.07 -2.84
C CYS A 152 -6.05 9.17 -1.67
N HIS A 153 -6.37 8.55 -0.53
CA HIS A 153 -5.49 8.52 0.64
C HIS A 153 -4.16 7.84 0.33
N GLU A 154 -4.18 6.62 -0.23
CA GLU A 154 -2.96 5.89 -0.59
C GLU A 154 -2.10 6.59 -1.65
N LEU A 155 -2.73 7.38 -2.52
CA LEU A 155 -2.04 8.19 -3.52
C LEU A 155 -1.58 9.57 -2.99
N ASN A 156 -1.83 9.87 -1.72
CA ASN A 156 -1.60 11.17 -1.11
C ASN A 156 -2.24 12.33 -1.92
N ARG A 157 -3.50 12.12 -2.33
CA ARG A 157 -4.31 13.07 -3.09
C ARG A 157 -5.52 13.53 -2.27
N PRO A 158 -5.92 14.81 -2.40
CA PRO A 158 -7.04 15.35 -1.63
C PRO A 158 -8.34 14.63 -2.00
N LYS A 159 -9.15 14.34 -0.98
CA LYS A 159 -10.51 13.84 -1.16
C LYS A 159 -11.40 14.95 -1.74
N SER A 160 -12.47 14.56 -2.42
CA SER A 160 -13.50 15.48 -2.91
C SER A 160 -14.89 15.02 -2.50
N HIS A 161 -15.82 15.96 -2.34
CA HIS A 161 -17.23 15.63 -2.19
C HIS A 161 -17.80 15.01 -3.47
N VAL A 162 -17.20 15.32 -4.64
CA VAL A 162 -17.64 14.82 -5.94
C VAL A 162 -16.85 13.56 -6.31
N ARG A 163 -17.55 12.42 -6.43
CA ARG A 163 -16.96 11.11 -6.78
C ARG A 163 -16.20 11.14 -8.11
N ASN A 164 -16.75 11.80 -9.12
CA ASN A 164 -16.10 11.90 -10.43
C ASN A 164 -14.74 12.62 -10.33
N THR A 165 -14.64 13.66 -9.50
CA THR A 165 -13.39 14.38 -9.28
C THR A 165 -12.31 13.49 -8.63
N MET A 166 -12.70 12.66 -7.66
CA MET A 166 -11.77 11.66 -7.07
C MET A 166 -11.33 10.65 -8.12
N PHE A 167 -12.28 10.10 -8.90
CA PHE A 167 -11.99 9.16 -9.97
C PHE A 167 -10.99 9.72 -11.00
N GLN A 168 -11.21 10.94 -11.49
CA GLN A 168 -10.31 11.58 -12.45
C GLN A 168 -8.94 11.86 -11.84
N THR A 169 -8.89 12.30 -10.58
CA THR A 169 -7.62 12.48 -9.85
C THR A 169 -6.82 11.19 -9.77
N ILE A 170 -7.47 10.07 -9.41
CA ILE A 170 -6.85 8.74 -9.34
C ILE A 170 -6.34 8.30 -10.72
N VAL A 171 -7.17 8.42 -11.76
CA VAL A 171 -6.78 8.05 -13.13
C VAL A 171 -5.58 8.86 -13.61
N ASN A 172 -5.57 10.18 -13.40
CA ASN A 172 -4.47 11.04 -13.82
C ASN A 172 -3.17 10.73 -13.08
N GLU A 173 -3.24 10.37 -11.80
CA GLU A 173 -2.07 9.97 -11.02
C GLU A 173 -1.50 8.61 -11.45
N LEU A 174 -2.36 7.68 -11.86
CA LEU A 174 -1.97 6.30 -12.16
C LEU A 174 -1.54 6.10 -13.62
N ARG A 175 -2.10 6.89 -14.55
CA ARG A 175 -1.84 6.76 -15.99
C ARG A 175 -0.34 6.89 -16.29
N GLY A 176 0.19 5.91 -17.03
CA GLY A 176 1.60 5.91 -17.45
C GLY A 176 2.60 5.57 -16.34
N THR A 177 2.16 5.33 -15.10
CA THR A 177 3.06 5.01 -13.98
C THR A 177 3.50 3.54 -13.93
N LYS A 178 2.77 2.65 -14.62
CA LYS A 178 2.94 1.19 -14.55
C LYS A 178 3.03 0.69 -13.09
N ARG A 179 2.21 1.23 -12.18
CA ARG A 179 2.11 0.75 -10.79
C ARG A 179 1.26 -0.53 -10.72
N LEU A 180 1.30 -1.21 -9.57
CA LEU A 180 0.38 -2.29 -9.23
C LEU A 180 -0.62 -1.81 -8.18
N LEU A 181 -1.91 -2.04 -8.41
CA LEU A 181 -2.97 -1.86 -7.42
C LEU A 181 -3.44 -3.22 -6.89
N ILE A 182 -3.21 -3.50 -5.62
CA ILE A 182 -3.66 -4.69 -4.93
C ILE A 182 -4.90 -4.35 -4.10
N ILE A 183 -5.94 -5.17 -4.25
CA ILE A 183 -7.15 -5.13 -3.43
C ILE A 183 -7.25 -6.43 -2.64
N ASP A 184 -7.00 -6.38 -1.34
CA ASP A 184 -7.17 -7.52 -0.42
C ASP A 184 -8.60 -7.54 0.15
N GLU A 185 -9.03 -8.72 0.64
CA GLU A 185 -10.40 -8.96 1.11
C GLU A 185 -11.48 -8.64 0.06
N GLY A 186 -11.18 -8.93 -1.21
CA GLY A 186 -11.99 -8.59 -2.37
C GLY A 186 -13.39 -9.22 -2.37
N GLU A 187 -13.67 -10.25 -1.57
CA GLU A 187 -15.03 -10.77 -1.35
C GLU A 187 -16.01 -9.74 -0.77
N ASN A 188 -15.50 -8.62 -0.25
CA ASN A 188 -16.31 -7.51 0.25
C ASN A 188 -16.74 -6.53 -0.85
N LEU A 189 -16.09 -6.57 -2.03
CA LEU A 189 -16.39 -5.64 -3.12
C LEU A 189 -17.78 -5.87 -3.75
N ASN A 190 -18.65 -4.87 -3.69
CA ASN A 190 -19.88 -4.87 -4.47
C ASN A 190 -19.61 -4.62 -5.97
N VAL A 191 -20.62 -4.89 -6.82
CA VAL A 191 -20.52 -4.77 -8.28
C VAL A 191 -20.09 -3.37 -8.72
N SER A 192 -20.62 -2.33 -8.07
CA SER A 192 -20.27 -0.94 -8.38
C SER A 192 -18.80 -0.60 -8.07
N CYS A 193 -18.22 -1.20 -7.03
CA CYS A 193 -16.80 -1.06 -6.71
C CYS A 193 -15.92 -1.78 -7.73
N LEU A 194 -16.31 -3.00 -8.12
CA LEU A 194 -15.65 -3.77 -9.16
C LEU A 194 -15.63 -3.03 -10.50
N GLU A 195 -16.74 -2.40 -10.88
CA GLU A 195 -16.82 -1.60 -12.09
C GLU A 195 -15.90 -0.37 -12.04
N ILE A 196 -15.80 0.32 -10.89
CA ILE A 196 -14.85 1.42 -10.72
C ILE A 196 -13.40 0.95 -10.90
N LEU A 197 -13.03 -0.17 -10.26
CA LEU A 197 -11.69 -0.75 -10.38
C LEU A 197 -11.39 -1.12 -11.84
N ARG A 198 -12.32 -1.78 -12.52
CA ARG A 198 -12.22 -2.11 -13.95
C ARG A 198 -11.97 -0.86 -14.80
N ARG A 199 -12.73 0.22 -14.57
CA ARG A 199 -12.55 1.48 -15.31
C ARG A 199 -11.20 2.13 -15.00
N ILE A 200 -10.74 2.12 -13.75
CA ILE A 200 -9.39 2.61 -13.42
C ILE A 200 -8.35 1.84 -14.23
N GLN A 201 -8.42 0.51 -14.26
CA GLN A 201 -7.50 -0.31 -15.05
C GLN A 201 -7.57 0.04 -16.54
N ASP A 202 -8.76 0.06 -17.15
CA ASP A 202 -8.95 0.43 -18.58
C ASP A 202 -8.39 1.83 -18.92
N PHE A 203 -8.47 2.81 -18.01
CA PHE A 203 -8.03 4.19 -18.29
C PHE A 203 -6.54 4.44 -18.03
N THR A 204 -5.86 3.52 -17.34
CA THR A 204 -4.50 3.74 -16.82
C THR A 204 -3.51 2.67 -17.24
N ASP A 205 -4.00 1.51 -17.69
CA ASP A 205 -3.23 0.31 -18.04
C ASP A 205 -2.29 -0.18 -16.93
N ILE A 206 -2.62 0.13 -15.67
CA ILE A 206 -1.87 -0.37 -14.51
C ILE A 206 -2.16 -1.85 -14.27
N GLY A 207 -1.21 -2.52 -13.62
CA GLY A 207 -1.47 -3.84 -13.09
C GLY A 207 -2.47 -3.79 -11.94
N MET A 208 -3.33 -4.80 -11.85
CA MET A 208 -4.27 -4.93 -10.74
C MET A 208 -4.29 -6.35 -10.21
N LEU A 209 -4.29 -6.53 -8.90
CA LEU A 209 -4.42 -7.83 -8.25
C LEU A 209 -5.61 -7.82 -7.29
N LEU A 210 -6.60 -8.65 -7.57
CA LEU A 210 -7.73 -8.88 -6.66
C LEU A 210 -7.46 -10.14 -5.84
N ALA A 211 -7.35 -10.00 -4.52
CA ALA A 211 -7.14 -11.11 -3.60
C ALA A 211 -8.35 -11.28 -2.69
N GLY A 212 -8.77 -12.52 -2.44
CA GLY A 212 -9.90 -12.79 -1.56
C GLY A 212 -10.20 -14.27 -1.38
N THR A 213 -11.41 -14.59 -0.91
CA THR A 213 -11.90 -15.97 -0.87
C THR A 213 -12.50 -16.42 -2.21
N SER A 214 -12.92 -17.69 -2.31
CA SER A 214 -13.66 -18.20 -3.47
C SER A 214 -14.94 -17.41 -3.78
N ARG A 215 -15.50 -16.69 -2.79
CA ARG A 215 -16.64 -15.79 -2.97
C ARG A 215 -16.34 -14.67 -3.97
N LEU A 216 -15.11 -14.13 -3.97
CA LEU A 216 -14.67 -13.15 -4.96
C LEU A 216 -14.77 -13.73 -6.37
N LEU A 217 -14.17 -14.89 -6.60
CA LEU A 217 -14.15 -15.53 -7.93
C LEU A 217 -15.56 -15.89 -8.41
N ASN A 218 -16.40 -16.43 -7.53
CA ASN A 218 -17.79 -16.73 -7.85
C ASN A 218 -18.57 -15.46 -8.22
N ARG A 219 -18.31 -14.34 -7.54
CA ARG A 219 -18.90 -13.05 -7.90
C ARG A 219 -18.41 -12.57 -9.25
N LEU A 220 -17.11 -12.66 -9.55
CA LEU A 220 -16.56 -12.25 -10.85
C LEU A 220 -17.13 -13.07 -12.02
N ARG A 221 -17.46 -14.35 -11.79
CA ARG A 221 -18.08 -15.25 -12.78
C ARG A 221 -19.59 -15.09 -12.92
N GLY A 222 -20.20 -14.14 -12.22
CA GLY A 222 -21.65 -13.91 -12.29
C GLY A 222 -22.11 -13.50 -13.70
N GLU A 223 -23.39 -13.74 -13.99
CA GLU A 223 -23.98 -13.52 -15.32
C GLU A 223 -24.24 -12.05 -15.67
N ARG A 224 -24.04 -11.12 -14.72
CA ARG A 224 -24.23 -9.69 -15.02
C ARG A 224 -23.19 -9.25 -16.04
N ARG A 225 -23.64 -8.50 -17.06
CA ARG A 225 -22.80 -8.00 -18.15
C ARG A 225 -21.54 -7.27 -17.67
N GLU A 226 -21.64 -6.47 -16.61
CA GLU A 226 -20.51 -5.75 -16.00
C GLU A 226 -19.43 -6.70 -15.46
N LEU A 227 -19.86 -7.80 -14.83
CA LEU A 227 -18.96 -8.82 -14.28
C LEU A 227 -18.29 -9.62 -15.38
N GLN A 228 -19.00 -9.96 -16.46
CA GLN A 228 -18.42 -10.59 -17.64
C GLN A 228 -17.36 -9.70 -18.30
N GLN A 229 -17.61 -8.39 -18.39
CA GLN A 229 -16.63 -7.43 -18.92
C GLN A 229 -15.38 -7.36 -18.04
N LEU A 230 -15.54 -7.30 -16.72
CA LEU A 230 -14.40 -7.35 -15.80
C LEU A 230 -13.65 -8.68 -15.92
N PHE A 231 -14.37 -9.81 -15.93
CA PHE A 231 -13.75 -11.13 -16.02
C PHE A 231 -12.97 -11.30 -17.33
N SER A 232 -13.39 -10.68 -18.43
CA SER A 232 -12.64 -10.65 -19.69
C SER A 232 -11.28 -9.93 -19.60
N ARG A 233 -11.09 -9.06 -18.59
CA ARG A 233 -9.82 -8.38 -18.30
C ARG A 233 -8.91 -9.18 -17.37
N VAL A 234 -9.40 -10.29 -16.81
CA VAL A 234 -8.60 -11.18 -15.97
C VAL A 234 -7.62 -11.94 -16.86
N GLY A 235 -6.34 -11.57 -16.78
CA GLY A 235 -5.27 -12.22 -17.55
C GLY A 235 -4.78 -13.51 -16.90
N VAL A 236 -4.85 -13.59 -15.57
CA VAL A 236 -4.41 -14.76 -14.80
C VAL A 236 -5.25 -14.94 -13.54
N GLN A 237 -5.54 -16.18 -13.19
CA GLN A 237 -6.22 -16.52 -11.94
C GLN A 237 -5.53 -17.71 -11.25
N LYS A 238 -5.51 -17.72 -9.92
CA LYS A 238 -4.98 -18.83 -9.13
C LYS A 238 -5.76 -19.01 -7.84
N ALA A 239 -6.09 -20.27 -7.54
CA ALA A 239 -6.51 -20.68 -6.22
C ALA A 239 -5.31 -21.21 -5.44
N ILE A 240 -5.00 -20.62 -4.29
CA ILE A 240 -3.96 -21.07 -3.37
C ILE A 240 -4.56 -21.98 -2.31
N LYS A 241 -3.80 -23.01 -1.93
CA LYS A 241 -4.19 -23.96 -0.88
C LYS A 241 -3.86 -23.40 0.50
N LEU A 242 -4.44 -24.01 1.54
CA LEU A 242 -4.04 -23.77 2.92
C LEU A 242 -2.57 -24.14 3.10
N LEU A 243 -1.87 -23.34 3.90
CA LEU A 243 -0.49 -23.61 4.28
C LEU A 243 -0.43 -24.94 5.03
N GLN A 244 0.38 -25.86 4.53
CA GLN A 244 0.72 -27.11 5.21
C GLN A 244 2.12 -26.99 5.81
N LEU A 245 2.39 -27.76 6.87
CA LEU A 245 3.68 -27.75 7.56
C LEU A 245 4.89 -28.06 6.65
N GLY A 246 4.66 -28.68 5.49
CA GLY A 246 5.70 -28.97 4.48
C GLY A 246 5.91 -27.89 3.41
N ASP A 247 5.17 -26.78 3.44
CA ASP A 247 5.27 -25.70 2.45
C ASP A 247 6.32 -24.63 2.81
N ILE A 248 7.09 -24.83 3.89
CA ILE A 248 8.07 -23.90 4.46
C ILE A 248 9.48 -24.39 4.15
#